data_AF-A0A2W2D2K8-F1
#
_entry.id   AF-A0A2W2D2K8-F1
#
_cell.length_a   1.000
_cell.length_b   1.000
_cell.length_c   1.000
_cell.angle_alpha   90.00
_cell.angle_beta   90.00
_cell.angle_gamma   90.00
#
_symmetry.space_group_name_H-M   'P 1'
#
loop_
_entity.id
_entity.type
_entity.pdbx_description
1 polymer ?
#
loop_
_entity_poly.entity_id
_entity_poly.type
_entity_poly.pdbx_seq_one_letter_code
_entity_poly.pdbx_strand_id
1 'polypeptide(L)'
;QPHPALEAACADHAAFLADLAAHRDPLRRQVLVVTRTAPAERGSHTARRRADDTARALSGLGVTARALDGTAVTAALVAAADPYRPPRPGGLATPDAVITSTGTPPTT
;
A
#
# COMPACT_ATOMS: atom_id res chain seq x y z
N GLN A 1 -26.69 29.17 -24.77
CA GLN A 1 -27.15 28.19 -23.76
C GLN A 1 -26.31 26.93 -23.90
N PRO A 2 -25.99 26.22 -22.81
CA PRO A 2 -25.31 24.92 -22.88
C PRO A 2 -26.14 23.93 -23.69
N HIS A 3 -25.49 22.96 -24.33
CA HIS A 3 -26.18 21.90 -25.03
C HIS A 3 -26.88 20.98 -24.01
N PRO A 4 -28.18 20.68 -24.16
CA PRO A 4 -28.95 19.98 -23.13
C PRO A 4 -28.40 18.58 -22.80
N ALA A 5 -27.81 17.88 -23.78
CA ALA A 5 -27.16 16.58 -23.52
C ALA A 5 -25.89 16.71 -22.66
N LEU A 6 -25.16 17.83 -22.75
CA LEU A 6 -23.99 18.07 -21.92
C LEU A 6 -24.41 18.38 -20.48
N GLU A 7 -25.47 19.16 -20.31
CA GLU A 7 -26.05 19.46 -19.00
C GLU A 7 -26.52 18.19 -18.28
N ALA A 8 -27.20 17.29 -19.00
CA ALA A 8 -27.59 15.99 -18.48
C ALA A 8 -26.37 15.14 -18.09
N ALA A 9 -25.35 15.05 -18.96
CA ALA A 9 -24.13 14.30 -18.66
C ALA A 9 -23.36 14.86 -17.45
N CYS A 10 -23.31 16.18 -17.29
CA CYS A 10 -22.72 16.82 -16.11
C CYS A 10 -23.51 16.54 -14.83
N ALA A 11 -24.85 16.55 -14.89
CA ALA A 11 -25.70 16.22 -13.77
C ALA A 11 -25.54 14.76 -13.33
N ASP A 12 -25.52 13.82 -14.29
CA ASP A 12 -25.28 12.40 -14.04
C ASP A 12 -23.90 12.17 -13.42
N HIS A 13 -22.87 12.86 -13.93
CA HIS A 13 -21.53 12.77 -13.37
C HIS A 13 -21.44 13.33 -11.93
N ALA A 14 -22.10 14.46 -11.66
CA ALA A 14 -22.16 15.03 -10.32
C ALA A 14 -22.89 14.10 -9.34
N ALA A 15 -23.97 13.45 -9.78
CA ALA A 15 -24.69 12.45 -8.99
C ALA A 15 -23.83 11.23 -8.67
N PHE A 16 -23.07 10.72 -9.66
CA PHE A 16 -22.10 9.65 -9.46
C PHE A 16 -21.00 10.02 -8.46
N LEU A 17 -20.44 11.24 -8.56
CA LEU A 17 -19.42 11.71 -7.60
C LEU A 17 -19.98 11.89 -6.18
N ALA A 18 -21.24 12.35 -6.06
CA ALA A 18 -21.93 12.45 -4.77
C ALA A 18 -22.19 11.07 -4.15
N ASP A 19 -22.61 10.10 -4.97
CA ASP A 19 -22.80 8.71 -4.57
C ASP A 19 -21.47 8.08 -4.11
N LEU A 20 -20.38 8.29 -4.86
CA LEU A 20 -19.04 7.85 -4.50
C LEU A 20 -18.52 8.50 -3.20
N ALA A 21 -18.86 9.76 -2.95
CA ALA A 21 -18.49 10.46 -1.72
C ALA A 21 -19.31 10.00 -0.50
N ALA A 22 -20.58 9.62 -0.71
CA ALA A 22 -21.47 9.07 0.32
C ALA A 22 -21.08 7.63 0.67
N HIS A 23 -20.79 6.82 -0.35
CA HIS A 23 -20.21 5.50 -0.25
C HIS A 23 -18.69 5.62 -0.13
N ARG A 24 -18.23 6.22 0.97
CA ARG A 24 -16.89 5.95 1.49
C ARG A 24 -16.84 4.48 1.92
N ASP A 25 -16.90 3.56 0.97
CA ASP A 25 -16.27 2.27 1.12
C ASP A 25 -14.82 2.64 1.48
N PRO A 26 -14.35 2.33 2.70
CA PRO A 26 -12.99 2.63 3.05
C PRO A 26 -12.14 1.81 2.08
N LEU A 27 -11.75 2.43 0.96
CA LEU A 27 -10.65 1.99 0.09
C LEU A 27 -9.68 1.32 1.03
N ARG A 28 -9.46 0.00 0.92
CA ARG A 28 -8.68 -0.78 1.89
C ARG A 28 -7.42 0.02 2.26
N ARG A 29 -7.48 0.78 3.35
CA ARG A 29 -6.53 1.87 3.57
C ARG A 29 -5.35 1.23 4.26
N GLN A 30 -4.28 1.04 3.52
CA GLN A 30 -3.03 0.63 4.11
C GLN A 30 -2.51 1.77 4.99
N VAL A 31 -2.45 1.55 6.30
CA VAL A 31 -1.93 2.52 7.27
C VAL A 31 -0.50 2.16 7.61
N LEU A 32 0.44 3.11 7.44
CA LEU A 32 1.82 2.97 7.87
C LEU A 32 2.02 3.69 9.21
N VAL A 33 2.41 2.95 10.25
CA VAL A 33 2.73 3.50 11.57
C VAL A 33 4.24 3.64 11.70
N VAL A 34 4.73 4.86 11.97
CA VAL A 34 6.16 5.16 12.12
C VAL A 34 6.48 5.43 13.58
N THR A 35 7.34 4.62 14.18
CA THR A 35 7.84 4.82 15.54
C THR A 35 9.18 5.55 15.50
N ARG A 36 9.27 6.72 16.13
CA ARG A 36 10.54 7.44 16.33
C ARG A 36 11.23 6.93 17.61
N THR A 37 12.52 6.63 17.53
CA THR A 37 13.38 6.35 18.69
C THR A 37 14.20 7.57 19.06
N ALA A 38 14.53 7.74 20.34
CA ALA A 38 15.38 8.85 20.76
C ALA A 38 16.80 8.73 20.18
N PRO A 39 17.54 9.84 19.96
CA PRO A 39 18.89 9.80 19.40
C PRO A 39 19.90 8.98 20.22
N ALA A 40 19.68 8.86 21.54
CA ALA A 40 20.51 8.04 22.44
C ALA A 40 20.18 6.54 22.38
N GLU A 41 19.04 6.18 21.77
CA GLU A 41 18.54 4.81 21.64
C GLU A 41 18.74 4.26 20.21
N ARG A 42 19.67 4.86 19.44
CA ARG A 42 19.96 4.56 18.02
C ARG A 42 20.64 3.20 17.81
N GLY A 43 20.08 2.14 18.40
CA GLY A 43 20.34 0.76 18.02
C GLY A 43 19.22 0.26 17.09
N SER A 44 19.58 -0.32 15.95
CA SER A 44 18.63 -0.98 15.03
C SER A 44 17.70 -1.97 15.76
N HIS A 45 18.23 -2.65 16.79
CA HIS A 45 17.49 -3.57 17.64
C HIS A 45 16.40 -2.89 18.49
N THR A 46 16.64 -1.69 19.01
CA THR A 46 15.66 -0.95 19.82
C THR A 46 14.49 -0.48 18.96
N ALA A 47 14.77 0.03 17.76
CA ALA A 47 13.75 0.43 16.80
C ALA A 47 12.89 -0.76 16.36
N ARG A 48 13.51 -1.90 16.06
CA ARG A 48 12.79 -3.13 15.71
C ARG A 48 11.89 -3.60 16.85
N ARG A 49 12.41 -3.68 18.07
CA ARG A 49 11.64 -4.11 19.25
C ARG A 49 10.42 -3.22 19.46
N ARG A 50 10.58 -1.90 19.32
CA ARG A 50 9.47 -0.94 19.47
C ARG A 50 8.40 -1.09 18.38
N ALA A 51 8.80 -1.41 17.16
CA ALA A 51 7.86 -1.74 16.09
C ALA A 51 7.09 -3.04 16.37
N ASP A 52 7.77 -4.08 16.87
CA ASP A 52 7.14 -5.35 17.25
C ASP A 52 6.15 -5.18 18.41
N ASP A 53 6.52 -4.41 19.43
CA ASP A 53 5.64 -4.11 20.57
C ASP A 53 4.40 -3.31 20.13
N THR A 54 4.57 -2.38 19.18
CA THR A 54 3.44 -1.64 18.58
C THR A 54 2.51 -2.58 17.81
N ALA A 55 3.05 -3.50 17.01
CA ALA A 55 2.26 -4.48 16.28
C ALA A 55 1.47 -5.39 17.23
N ARG A 56 2.07 -5.82 18.34
CA ARG A 56 1.39 -6.60 19.38
C ARG A 56 0.25 -5.82 20.05
N ALA A 57 0.48 -4.56 20.41
CA ALA A 57 -0.55 -3.71 21.00
C ALA A 57 -1.74 -3.51 20.06
N LEU A 58 -1.48 -3.26 18.78
CA LEU A 58 -2.52 -3.14 17.74
C LEU A 58 -3.27 -4.46 17.52
N SER A 59 -2.58 -5.59 17.58
CA SER A 59 -3.21 -6.91 17.47
C SER A 59 -4.19 -7.16 18.61
N GLY A 60 -3.87 -6.69 19.82
CA GLY A 60 -4.79 -6.73 20.98
C GLY A 60 -6.08 -5.93 20.76
N LEU A 61 -6.09 -4.99 19.81
CA LEU A 61 -7.25 -4.21 19.40
C LEU A 61 -7.94 -4.77 18.14
N GLY A 62 -7.51 -5.93 17.64
CA GLY A 62 -8.04 -6.54 16.41
C GLY A 62 -7.48 -5.97 15.11
N VAL A 63 -6.40 -5.17 15.16
CA VAL A 63 -5.74 -4.61 13.98
C VAL A 63 -4.61 -5.52 13.53
N THR A 64 -4.68 -6.02 12.30
CA THR A 64 -3.59 -6.78 11.69
C THR A 64 -2.44 -5.84 11.29
N ALA A 65 -1.35 -5.88 12.04
CA ALA A 65 -0.15 -5.10 11.78
C ALA A 65 1.10 -5.98 11.82
N ARG A 66 2.15 -5.59 11.10
CA ARG A 66 3.47 -6.23 11.13
C ARG A 66 4.58 -5.20 11.06
N ALA A 67 5.70 -5.48 11.73
CA ALA A 67 6.91 -4.69 11.54
C ALA A 67 7.42 -4.86 10.10
N LEU A 68 7.86 -3.76 9.50
CA LEU A 68 8.44 -3.74 8.16
C LEU A 68 9.97 -3.69 8.26
N ASP A 69 10.65 -4.44 7.39
CA ASP A 69 12.07 -4.23 7.14
C ASP A 69 12.30 -3.09 6.13
N GLY A 70 13.56 -2.76 5.87
CA GLY A 70 13.91 -1.64 4.98
C GLY A 70 13.30 -1.78 3.58
N THR A 71 13.33 -2.98 3.00
CA THR A 71 12.76 -3.25 1.68
C THR A 71 11.24 -3.06 1.68
N ALA A 72 10.55 -3.60 2.68
CA ALA A 72 9.10 -3.48 2.80
C ALA A 72 8.64 -2.04 3.09
N VAL A 73 9.43 -1.26 3.85
CA VAL A 73 9.16 0.18 4.06
C VAL A 73 9.27 0.93 2.73
N THR A 74 10.34 0.72 1.96
CA THR A 74 10.51 1.38 0.65
C THR A 74 9.36 1.05 -0.29
N ALA A 75 8.96 -0.22 -0.37
CA ALA A 75 7.81 -0.63 -1.18
C ALA A 75 6.51 0.05 -0.73
N ALA A 76 6.27 0.16 0.58
CA ALA A 76 5.10 0.85 1.12
C ALA A 76 5.10 2.36 0.79
N LEU A 77 6.25 3.03 0.86
CA LEU A 77 6.39 4.44 0.51
C LEU A 77 6.17 4.68 -1.00
N VAL A 78 6.70 3.81 -1.86
CA VAL A 78 6.47 3.88 -3.31
C VAL A 78 5.00 3.69 -3.65
N ALA A 79 4.33 2.72 -3.01
CA ALA A 79 2.89 2.50 -3.20
C ALA A 79 2.05 3.68 -2.69
N ALA A 80 2.47 4.33 -1.59
CA ALA A 80 1.80 5.53 -1.08
C ALA A 80 1.97 6.75 -2.00
N ALA A 81 3.10 6.86 -2.72
CA ALA A 81 3.38 7.94 -3.66
C ALA A 81 2.59 7.82 -4.98
N ASP A 82 2.09 6.61 -5.31
CA ASP A 82 1.28 6.36 -6.50
C ASP A 82 0.08 5.47 -6.15
N PRO A 83 -1.04 6.06 -5.69
CA PRO A 83 -2.22 5.31 -5.23
C PRO A 83 -2.98 4.59 -6.35
N TYR A 84 -2.69 4.91 -7.62
CA TYR A 84 -3.30 4.27 -8.79
C TYR A 84 -2.44 3.15 -9.37
N ARG A 85 -1.20 3.00 -8.88
CA ARG A 85 -0.35 1.87 -9.21
C ARG A 85 -0.61 0.77 -8.20
N PRO A 86 -1.27 -0.34 -8.60
CA PRO A 86 -1.55 -1.41 -7.67
C PRO A 86 -0.23 -1.93 -7.09
N PRO A 87 -0.15 -2.19 -5.77
CA PRO A 87 1.02 -2.85 -5.19
C PRO A 87 1.16 -4.20 -5.89
N ARG A 88 2.25 -4.37 -6.65
CA ARG A 88 2.52 -5.63 -7.33
C ARG A 88 2.84 -6.68 -6.27
N PRO A 89 2.04 -7.75 -6.12
CA PRO A 89 2.39 -8.84 -5.24
C PRO A 89 3.57 -9.58 -5.87
N GLY A 90 4.59 -9.88 -5.06
CA GLY A 90 5.63 -10.84 -5.43
C GLY A 90 6.95 -10.21 -5.87
N GLY A 91 8.02 -10.90 -5.48
CA GLY A 91 9.42 -10.50 -5.67
C GLY A 91 9.79 -10.39 -7.13
N LEU A 92 9.46 -9.24 -7.72
CA LEU A 92 10.01 -8.85 -9.00
C LEU A 92 11.52 -8.73 -8.86
N ALA A 93 12.21 -9.27 -9.85
CA ALA A 93 13.62 -9.03 -10.06
C ALA A 93 13.90 -7.52 -10.00
N THR A 94 14.96 -7.14 -9.29
CA THR A 94 15.52 -5.78 -9.38
C THR A 94 15.94 -5.49 -10.84
N PRO A 95 16.13 -4.22 -11.24
CA PRO A 95 16.53 -3.90 -12.62
C PRO A 95 17.77 -4.66 -13.12
N ASP A 96 18.68 -5.00 -12.20
CA ASP A 96 19.91 -5.74 -12.48
C ASP A 96 19.81 -7.25 -12.21
N ALA A 97 18.65 -7.74 -11.74
CA ALA A 97 18.47 -9.15 -11.47
C ALA A 97 18.14 -9.91 -12.75
N VAL A 98 19.02 -10.85 -13.09
CA VAL A 98 18.86 -11.76 -14.23
C VAL A 98 17.67 -12.70 -13.98
N ILE A 99 16.70 -12.68 -14.88
CA ILE A 99 15.54 -13.59 -14.85
C ILE A 99 15.86 -14.80 -15.73
N THR A 100 15.92 -15.99 -15.13
CA THR A 100 16.05 -17.26 -15.85
C THR A 100 14.70 -17.97 -15.91
N SER A 101 14.35 -18.50 -17.08
CA SER A 101 13.24 -19.46 -17.22
C SER A 101 13.79 -20.88 -17.10
N THR A 102 13.15 -21.73 -16.30
CA THR A 102 13.38 -23.17 -16.36
C THR A 102 12.56 -23.73 -17.51
N GLY A 103 13.17 -23.84 -18.69
CA GLY A 103 12.56 -24.60 -19.78
C GLY A 103 12.47 -26.07 -19.36
N THR A 104 11.26 -26.61 -19.22
CA THR A 104 11.06 -28.05 -19.12
C THR A 104 11.50 -28.68 -20.44
N PRO A 105 12.50 -29.58 -20.47
CA PRO A 105 12.89 -30.23 -21.71
C PRO A 105 11.73 -31.12 -22.20
N PRO A 106 11.51 -31.22 -23.53
CA PRO A 106 10.46 -32.06 -24.08
C PRO A 106 10.75 -33.54 -23.75
N THR A 107 9.83 -34.19 -23.06
CA THR A 107 9.80 -35.65 -22.89
C THR A 107 9.68 -36.30 -24.27
N THR A 108 10.66 -37.13 -24.62
CA THR A 108 10.64 -37.98 -25.83
C THR A 108 9.91 -39.28 -25.54
#